data_AF-A0A2V1CCD6-F1
#
_entry.id   AF-A0A2V1CCD6-F1
#
_cell.length_a   1.000
_cell.length_b   1.000
_cell.length_c   1.000
_cell.angle_alpha   90.00
_cell.angle_beta   90.00
_cell.angle_gamma   90.00
#
_symmetry.space_group_name_H-M   'P 1'
#
loop_
_entity.id
_entity.type
_entity.pdbx_description
1 polymer ?
#
loop_
_entity_poly.entity_id
_entity_poly.type
_entity_poly.pdbx_seq_one_letter_code
_entity_poly.pdbx_strand_id
1 'polypeptide(L)'
;MESVEYKRLDIAKLFEPLSENEKLYTYHMSRAAWLGTRIIFRQVSAEANDIFDLLVELYRMCSGEWQKLIEDIQHDEVQKQLDGFLQYAALFLNNMGNYYGQGDQKIVPACDRTFLEKLVAKSNKAQGIAKSCLDRMLSPEPGHLGLSCALREV
;
A
#
# COMPACT_ATOMS: atom_id res chain seq x y z
N MET A 1 -1.26 11.75 -16.44
CA MET A 1 -1.42 11.54 -14.98
C MET A 1 -0.99 12.82 -14.30
N GLU A 2 -1.88 13.45 -13.53
CA GLU A 2 -1.49 14.59 -12.68
C GLU A 2 -0.37 14.18 -11.72
N SER A 3 0.59 15.06 -11.53
CA SER A 3 1.65 14.86 -10.54
C SER A 3 1.03 14.88 -9.14
N VAL A 4 1.07 13.74 -8.45
CA VAL A 4 0.67 13.68 -7.04
C VAL A 4 1.72 14.43 -6.23
N GLU A 5 1.28 15.45 -5.49
CA GLU A 5 2.14 16.25 -4.61
C GLU A 5 2.38 15.50 -3.29
N TYR A 6 3.65 15.26 -2.95
CA TYR A 6 4.03 14.66 -1.67
C TYR A 6 4.58 15.75 -0.74
N LYS A 7 4.03 15.83 0.48
CA LYS A 7 4.52 16.75 1.51
C LYS A 7 5.04 15.96 2.69
N ARG A 8 6.29 16.20 3.06
CA ARG A 8 6.86 15.68 4.30
C ARG A 8 6.34 16.51 5.47
N LEU A 9 5.79 15.84 6.48
CA LEU A 9 5.43 16.48 7.73
C LEU A 9 6.70 16.87 8.50
N ASP A 10 6.94 18.18 8.67
CA ASP A 10 8.06 18.70 9.46
C ASP A 10 7.68 18.80 10.94
N ILE A 11 8.20 17.87 11.74
CA ILE A 11 7.94 17.76 13.19
C ILE A 11 9.21 17.92 14.04
N ALA A 12 10.39 18.06 13.42
CA ALA A 12 11.66 18.00 14.15
C ALA A 12 11.74 19.10 15.23
N LYS A 13 11.35 20.33 14.86
CA LYS A 13 11.32 21.50 15.76
C LYS A 13 10.38 21.34 16.96
N LEU A 14 9.35 20.48 16.84
CA LEU A 14 8.41 20.19 17.92
C LEU A 14 8.86 18.99 18.76
N PHE A 15 9.57 18.04 18.16
CA PHE A 15 10.01 16.81 18.83
C PHE A 15 11.32 16.98 19.61
N GLU A 16 12.27 17.76 19.09
CA GLU A 16 13.57 18.03 19.72
C GLU A 16 13.49 18.57 21.17
N PRO A 17 12.63 19.56 21.50
CA PRO A 17 12.58 20.14 22.84
C PRO A 17 11.88 19.25 23.88
N LEU A 18 11.29 18.12 23.49
CA LEU A 18 10.66 17.19 24.43
C LEU A 18 11.69 16.65 25.43
N SER A 19 11.26 16.50 26.68
CA SER A 19 12.02 15.76 27.69
C SER A 19 12.15 14.28 27.30
N GLU A 20 13.12 13.57 27.87
CA GLU A 20 13.30 12.14 27.60
C GLU A 20 12.05 11.31 27.94
N ASN A 21 11.33 11.67 29.01
CA ASN A 21 10.07 11.01 29.37
C ASN A 21 8.96 11.26 28.33
N GLU A 22 8.85 12.49 27.80
CA GLU A 22 7.88 12.81 26.75
C GLU A 22 8.22 12.14 25.42
N LYS A 23 9.50 12.01 25.09
CA LYS A 23 9.96 11.25 23.91
C LYS A 23 9.61 9.77 24.05
N LEU A 24 9.86 9.16 25.21
CA LEU A 24 9.49 7.77 25.48
C LEU A 24 7.97 7.57 25.40
N TYR A 25 7.20 8.47 26.02
CA TYR A 25 5.75 8.45 25.93
C TYR A 25 5.27 8.53 24.47
N THR A 26 5.77 9.49 23.71
CA THR A 26 5.43 9.69 22.29
C THR A 26 5.81 8.46 21.47
N TYR A 27 6.98 7.87 21.70
CA TYR A 27 7.43 6.65 21.04
C TYR A 27 6.46 5.48 21.26
N HIS A 28 6.08 5.22 22.52
CA HIS A 28 5.16 4.12 22.82
C HIS A 28 3.75 4.37 22.29
N MET A 29 3.25 5.61 22.37
CA MET A 29 1.97 6.01 21.79
C MET A 29 1.96 5.85 20.26
N SER A 30 2.99 6.31 19.56
CA SER A 30 3.12 6.13 18.11
C SER A 30 3.17 4.65 17.74
N ARG A 31 3.93 3.82 18.48
CA ARG A 31 3.96 2.37 18.24
C ARG A 31 2.58 1.74 18.41
N ALA A 32 1.86 2.08 19.46
CA ALA A 32 0.51 1.57 19.69
C ALA A 32 -0.44 1.96 18.54
N ALA A 33 -0.39 3.22 18.08
CA ALA A 33 -1.18 3.69 16.95
C ALA A 33 -0.87 2.92 15.66
N TRP A 34 0.42 2.74 15.32
CA TRP A 34 0.83 2.02 14.11
C TRP A 34 0.52 0.52 14.16
N LEU A 35 0.58 -0.12 15.34
CA LEU A 35 0.17 -1.52 15.49
C LEU A 35 -1.33 -1.71 15.22
N GLY A 36 -2.15 -0.68 15.48
CA GLY A 36 -3.59 -0.69 15.19
C GLY A 36 -3.96 -0.72 13.70
N THR A 37 -3.02 -0.40 12.80
CA THR A 37 -3.28 -0.34 11.34
C THR A 37 -3.85 -1.63 10.76
N ARG A 38 -3.46 -2.80 11.29
CA ARG A 38 -3.99 -4.10 10.87
C ARG A 38 -5.50 -4.23 11.06
N ILE A 39 -6.05 -3.58 12.08
CA ILE A 39 -7.48 -3.53 12.33
C ILE A 39 -8.16 -2.73 11.22
N ILE A 40 -7.62 -1.55 10.88
CA ILE A 40 -8.13 -0.69 9.81
C ILE A 40 -8.13 -1.45 8.48
N PHE A 41 -7.02 -2.11 8.12
CA PHE A 41 -6.98 -2.91 6.89
C PHE A 41 -8.10 -3.96 6.84
N ARG A 42 -8.39 -4.65 7.95
CA ARG A 42 -9.50 -5.64 8.02
C ARG A 42 -10.88 -4.99 7.87
N GLN A 43 -11.02 -3.72 8.25
CA GLN A 43 -12.27 -2.97 8.15
C GLN A 43 -12.49 -2.38 6.75
N VAL A 44 -11.43 -2.19 5.96
CA VAL A 44 -11.52 -1.65 4.59
C VAL A 44 -11.87 -2.73 3.58
N SER A 45 -11.07 -3.78 3.46
CA SER A 45 -11.30 -4.84 2.48
C SER A 45 -10.68 -6.17 2.92
N ALA A 46 -11.15 -7.28 2.35
CA ALA A 46 -10.63 -8.61 2.68
C ALA A 46 -9.16 -8.76 2.30
N GLU A 47 -8.72 -8.11 1.22
CA GLU A 47 -7.37 -8.20 0.66
C GLU A 47 -6.36 -7.20 1.23
N ALA A 48 -6.80 -6.15 1.94
CA ALA A 48 -5.90 -5.06 2.33
C ALA A 48 -4.70 -5.50 3.19
N ASN A 49 -4.87 -6.45 4.11
CA ASN A 49 -3.74 -6.95 4.91
C ASN A 49 -2.68 -7.65 4.06
N ASP A 50 -3.12 -8.44 3.09
CA ASP A 50 -2.24 -9.19 2.20
C ASP A 50 -1.55 -8.24 1.21
N ILE A 51 -2.24 -7.20 0.74
CA ILE A 51 -1.62 -6.13 -0.07
C ILE A 51 -0.51 -5.45 0.74
N PHE A 52 -0.77 -5.08 2.00
CA PHE A 52 0.26 -4.48 2.86
C PHE A 52 1.47 -5.43 3.05
N ASP A 53 1.22 -6.72 3.28
CA ASP A 53 2.28 -7.72 3.43
C ASP A 53 3.11 -7.88 2.16
N LEU A 54 2.45 -7.84 0.99
CA LEU A 54 3.12 -7.87 -0.31
C LEU A 54 4.03 -6.64 -0.50
N LEU A 55 3.53 -5.44 -0.20
CA LEU A 55 4.31 -4.20 -0.30
C LEU A 55 5.55 -4.24 0.61
N VAL A 56 5.40 -4.68 1.86
CA VAL A 56 6.50 -4.80 2.82
C VAL A 56 7.52 -5.86 2.40
N GLU A 57 7.05 -6.99 1.87
CA GLU A 57 7.94 -8.05 1.35
C GLU A 57 8.78 -7.54 0.17
N LEU A 58 8.14 -6.90 -0.81
CA LEU A 58 8.85 -6.33 -1.97
C LEU A 58 9.83 -5.24 -1.55
N TYR A 59 9.44 -4.35 -0.62
CA TYR A 59 10.34 -3.34 -0.07
C TYR A 59 11.55 -3.98 0.61
N ARG A 60 11.37 -5.04 1.40
CA ARG A 60 12.50 -5.74 2.07
C ARG A 60 13.49 -6.36 1.09
N MET A 61 13.01 -6.84 -0.05
CA MET A 61 13.88 -7.43 -1.08
C MET A 61 14.85 -6.42 -1.71
N CYS A 62 14.44 -5.16 -1.80
CA CYS A 62 15.24 -4.11 -2.44
C CYS A 62 15.71 -3.01 -1.48
N SER A 63 15.27 -3.02 -0.23
CA SER A 63 15.49 -1.94 0.75
C SER A 63 15.10 -0.55 0.23
N GLY A 64 14.08 -0.49 -0.64
CA GLY A 64 13.61 0.73 -1.29
C GLY A 64 14.35 1.11 -2.59
N GLU A 65 15.37 0.36 -2.99
CA GLU A 65 16.05 0.53 -4.29
C GLU A 65 15.30 -0.24 -5.38
N TRP A 66 14.09 0.22 -5.71
CA TRP A 66 13.12 -0.47 -6.57
C TRP A 66 13.63 -0.83 -7.96
N GLN A 67 14.60 -0.07 -8.48
CA GLN A 67 15.28 -0.34 -9.75
C GLN A 67 15.88 -1.75 -9.76
N LYS A 68 16.43 -2.23 -8.64
CA LYS A 68 17.00 -3.58 -8.52
C LYS A 68 15.99 -4.69 -8.80
N LEU A 69 14.69 -4.44 -8.58
CA LEU A 69 13.65 -5.42 -8.85
C LEU A 69 13.27 -5.49 -10.32
N ILE A 70 13.61 -4.48 -11.13
CA ILE A 70 13.22 -4.40 -12.54
C ILE A 70 14.40 -4.49 -13.52
N GLU A 71 15.64 -4.63 -13.06
CA GLU A 71 16.86 -4.70 -13.89
C GLU A 71 16.77 -5.74 -15.03
N ASP A 72 16.19 -6.91 -14.75
CA ASP A 72 16.05 -8.00 -15.74
C ASP A 72 14.80 -7.86 -16.64
N ILE A 73 13.96 -6.87 -16.38
CA ILE A 73 12.70 -6.64 -17.10
C ILE A 73 12.98 -5.56 -18.15
N GLN A 74 13.52 -5.95 -19.30
CA GLN A 74 13.94 -5.00 -20.34
C GLN A 74 12.76 -4.48 -21.17
N HIS A 75 12.33 -3.23 -20.96
CA HIS A 75 11.57 -2.40 -21.92
C HIS A 75 11.41 -0.96 -21.38
N ASP A 76 11.36 0.06 -22.25
CA ASP A 76 11.15 1.46 -21.87
C ASP A 76 9.85 1.71 -21.07
N GLU A 77 8.87 0.82 -21.26
CA GLU A 77 7.57 0.91 -20.60
C GLU A 77 7.60 0.43 -19.14
N VAL A 78 8.64 -0.31 -18.73
CA VAL A 78 8.75 -0.90 -17.39
C VAL A 78 8.90 0.16 -16.31
N GLN A 79 9.56 1.28 -16.62
CA GLN A 79 9.69 2.37 -15.66
C GLN A 79 8.32 2.98 -15.33
N LYS A 80 7.45 3.21 -16.32
CA LYS A 80 6.10 3.74 -16.08
C LYS A 80 5.25 2.77 -15.26
N GLN A 81 5.41 1.48 -15.51
CA GLN A 81 4.74 0.41 -14.78
C GLN A 81 5.18 0.38 -13.31
N LEU A 82 6.49 0.54 -13.06
CA LEU A 82 7.03 0.68 -11.71
C LEU A 82 6.50 1.95 -11.03
N ASP A 83 6.51 3.09 -11.72
CA ASP A 83 6.01 4.36 -11.18
C ASP A 83 4.52 4.26 -10.81
N GLY A 84 3.70 3.63 -11.65
CA GLY A 84 2.28 3.36 -11.38
C GLY A 84 2.08 2.44 -10.17
N PHE A 85 2.92 1.42 -10.00
CA PHE A 85 2.91 0.56 -8.82
C PHE A 85 3.33 1.31 -7.55
N LEU A 86 4.39 2.14 -7.61
CA LEU A 86 4.85 2.91 -6.46
C LEU A 86 3.86 4.00 -6.05
N GLN A 87 3.20 4.63 -7.02
CA GLN A 87 2.10 5.54 -6.76
C GLN A 87 0.94 4.83 -6.08
N TYR A 88 0.58 3.63 -6.53
CA TYR A 88 -0.42 2.80 -5.85
C TYR A 88 -0.03 2.48 -4.41
N ALA A 89 1.22 2.05 -4.17
CA ALA A 89 1.72 1.75 -2.85
C ALA A 89 1.64 2.99 -1.93
N ALA A 90 2.00 4.17 -2.43
CA ALA A 90 1.90 5.42 -1.69
C ALA A 90 0.44 5.76 -1.33
N LEU A 91 -0.49 5.63 -2.30
CA LEU A 91 -1.91 5.87 -2.07
C LEU A 91 -2.52 4.87 -1.08
N PHE A 92 -2.16 3.59 -1.19
CA PHE A 92 -2.60 2.54 -0.29
C PHE A 92 -2.17 2.82 1.16
N LEU A 93 -0.89 3.14 1.35
CA LEU A 93 -0.33 3.44 2.67
C LEU A 93 -0.91 4.73 3.27
N ASN A 94 -1.17 5.74 2.44
CA ASN A 94 -1.77 6.99 2.87
C ASN A 94 -3.23 6.82 3.34
N ASN A 95 -4.01 5.99 2.65
CA ASN A 95 -5.42 5.75 2.97
C ASN A 95 -5.63 4.60 3.96
N MET A 96 -4.56 3.92 4.40
CA MET A 96 -4.65 2.69 5.20
C MET A 96 -5.53 1.62 4.55
N GLY A 97 -5.42 1.46 3.22
CA GLY A 97 -6.23 0.52 2.46
C GLY A 97 -6.33 0.86 0.97
N ASN A 98 -6.97 -0.01 0.19
CA ASN A 98 -7.12 0.13 -1.26
C ASN A 98 -8.40 0.88 -1.68
N TYR A 99 -8.91 1.76 -0.81
CA TYR A 99 -10.05 2.63 -1.07
C TYR A 99 -9.70 4.04 -0.58
N TYR A 100 -10.13 5.07 -1.29
CA TYR A 100 -9.95 6.45 -0.85
C TYR A 100 -10.82 6.71 0.39
N GLY A 101 -10.22 7.28 1.44
CA GLY A 101 -10.98 7.64 2.65
C GLY A 101 -12.03 8.74 2.39
N GLN A 102 -11.88 9.51 1.31
CA GLN A 102 -12.91 10.41 0.81
C GLN A 102 -13.57 9.81 -0.43
N GLY A 103 -14.88 9.60 -0.37
CA GLY A 103 -15.67 9.09 -1.48
C GLY A 103 -15.69 7.57 -1.63
N ASP A 104 -14.97 6.84 -0.77
CA ASP A 104 -14.98 5.37 -0.67
C ASP A 104 -14.75 4.65 -2.01
N GLN A 105 -14.03 5.30 -2.93
CA GLN A 105 -13.75 4.78 -4.26
C GLN A 105 -12.52 3.88 -4.25
N LYS A 106 -12.59 2.76 -4.97
CA LYS A 106 -11.48 1.80 -5.08
C LYS A 106 -10.25 2.42 -5.76
N ILE A 107 -9.08 2.08 -5.22
CA ILE A 107 -7.77 2.40 -5.78
C ILE A 107 -7.25 1.15 -6.48
N VAL A 108 -6.94 1.27 -7.77
CA VAL A 108 -6.38 0.18 -8.59
C VAL A 108 -5.01 0.62 -9.10
N PRO A 109 -3.98 -0.23 -9.05
CA PRO A 109 -2.66 0.15 -9.53
C PRO A 109 -2.66 0.42 -11.04
N ALA A 110 -1.98 1.48 -11.45
CA ALA A 110 -1.79 1.82 -12.86
C ALA A 110 -0.62 1.01 -13.46
N CYS A 111 -0.69 -0.31 -13.34
CA CYS A 111 0.27 -1.23 -13.92
C CYS A 111 -0.38 -2.55 -14.34
N ASP A 112 0.26 -3.25 -15.25
CA ASP A 112 -0.19 -4.46 -15.88
C ASP A 112 -0.01 -5.64 -14.92
N ARG A 113 -0.96 -6.57 -14.97
CA ARG A 113 -0.87 -7.85 -14.26
C ARG A 113 0.44 -8.57 -14.52
N THR A 114 0.87 -8.63 -15.77
CA THR A 114 2.10 -9.35 -16.19
C THR A 114 3.36 -8.73 -15.59
N PHE A 115 3.38 -7.41 -15.38
CA PHE A 115 4.47 -6.72 -14.70
C PHE A 115 4.51 -7.11 -13.21
N LEU A 116 3.37 -7.07 -12.53
CA LEU A 116 3.28 -7.47 -11.13
C LEU A 116 3.63 -8.95 -10.92
N GLU A 117 3.17 -9.84 -11.79
CA GLU A 117 3.51 -11.27 -11.74
C GLU A 117 5.03 -11.50 -11.83
N LYS A 118 5.71 -10.78 -12.73
CA LYS A 118 7.18 -10.83 -12.81
C LYS A 118 7.86 -10.27 -11.56
N LEU A 119 7.31 -9.19 -11.01
CA LEU A 119 7.84 -8.55 -9.79
C LEU A 119 7.76 -9.50 -8.59
N VAL A 120 6.60 -10.12 -8.36
CA VAL A 120 6.39 -11.03 -7.22
C VAL A 120 7.08 -12.38 -7.42
N ALA A 121 7.35 -12.81 -8.66
CA ALA A 121 8.09 -14.03 -8.94
C ALA A 121 9.54 -14.02 -8.41
N LYS A 122 10.07 -12.83 -8.06
CA LYS A 122 11.41 -12.69 -7.46
C LYS A 122 11.49 -13.20 -6.01
N SER A 123 10.37 -13.48 -5.34
CA SER A 123 10.33 -14.09 -4.00
C SER A 123 9.21 -15.11 -3.89
N ASN A 124 9.52 -16.32 -3.44
CA ASN A 124 8.50 -17.36 -3.15
C ASN A 124 7.45 -16.87 -2.15
N LYS A 125 7.86 -16.01 -1.21
CA LYS A 125 6.96 -15.43 -0.22
C LYS A 125 6.06 -14.37 -0.85
N ALA A 126 6.60 -13.47 -1.66
CA ALA A 126 5.82 -12.49 -2.41
C ALA A 126 4.81 -13.19 -3.34
N GLN A 127 5.25 -14.23 -4.06
CA GLN A 127 4.38 -15.05 -4.91
C GLN A 127 3.27 -15.75 -4.11
N GLY A 128 3.57 -16.25 -2.91
CA GLY A 128 2.58 -16.84 -2.01
C GLY A 128 1.50 -15.86 -1.58
N ILE A 129 1.89 -14.66 -1.17
CA ILE A 129 0.96 -13.58 -0.78
C ILE A 129 0.15 -13.10 -1.99
N ALA A 130 0.79 -12.93 -3.15
CA ALA A 130 0.12 -12.45 -4.35
C ALA A 130 -1.07 -13.34 -4.77
N LYS A 131 -1.01 -14.65 -4.52
CA LYS A 131 -2.13 -15.57 -4.81
C LYS A 131 -3.42 -15.22 -4.06
N SER A 132 -3.36 -14.60 -2.88
CA SER A 132 -4.56 -14.27 -2.10
C SER A 132 -5.14 -12.90 -2.45
N CYS A 133 -4.31 -11.96 -2.89
CA CYS A 133 -4.70 -10.55 -3.03
C CYS A 133 -4.66 -9.99 -4.46
N LEU A 134 -3.81 -10.53 -5.35
CA LEU A 134 -3.51 -9.88 -6.64
C LEU A 134 -4.76 -9.70 -7.52
N ASP A 135 -5.65 -10.69 -7.53
CA ASP A 135 -6.90 -10.61 -8.29
C ASP A 135 -7.83 -9.51 -7.79
N ARG A 136 -7.98 -9.37 -6.48
CA ARG A 136 -8.81 -8.31 -5.88
C ARG A 136 -8.15 -6.95 -5.96
N MET A 137 -6.82 -6.90 -5.87
CA MET A 137 -6.02 -5.67 -6.01
C MET A 137 -6.16 -5.06 -7.41
N LEU A 138 -6.20 -5.89 -8.45
CA LEU A 138 -6.31 -5.48 -9.85
C LEU A 138 -7.77 -5.35 -10.35
N SER A 139 -8.73 -5.94 -9.64
CA SER A 139 -10.14 -5.81 -9.98
C SER A 139 -10.61 -4.37 -9.73
N PRO A 140 -11.28 -3.70 -10.70
CA PRO A 140 -11.94 -2.43 -10.44
C PRO A 140 -13.19 -2.58 -9.55
N GLU A 141 -13.73 -3.80 -9.44
CA GLU A 141 -14.90 -4.10 -8.62
C GLU A 141 -14.53 -4.67 -7.24
N PRO A 142 -15.31 -4.38 -6.18
CA PRO A 142 -16.39 -3.40 -6.16
C PRO A 142 -15.85 -1.97 -6.18
N GLY A 143 -16.37 -1.13 -7.09
CA GLY A 143 -15.83 0.22 -7.30
C GLY A 143 -15.97 1.16 -6.10
N HIS A 144 -16.91 0.90 -5.20
CA HIS A 144 -17.14 1.67 -3.98
C HIS A 144 -17.42 0.75 -2.78
N LEU A 145 -17.08 1.20 -1.57
CA LEU A 145 -17.53 0.52 -0.36
C LEU A 145 -19.04 0.67 -0.18
N GLY A 146 -19.68 -0.38 0.31
CA GLY A 146 -21.11 -0.38 0.59
C GLY A 146 -21.69 -1.78 0.70
N LEU A 147 -22.96 -1.84 1.06
CA LEU A 147 -23.70 -3.09 1.11
C LEU A 147 -23.93 -3.62 -0.31
N SER A 148 -23.74 -4.92 -0.48
CA SER A 148 -24.15 -5.63 -1.70
C SER A 148 -25.63 -5.39 -1.95
N CYS A 149 -26.06 -5.30 -3.21
CA CYS A 149 -27.47 -5.11 -3.55
C CYS A 149 -28.38 -6.17 -2.91
N ALA A 150 -27.89 -7.41 -2.73
CA ALA A 150 -28.63 -8.50 -2.09
C ALA A 150 -28.90 -8.30 -0.58
N LEU A 151 -28.22 -7.35 0.06
CA LEU A 151 -28.37 -7.03 1.49
C LEU A 151 -29.07 -5.68 1.72
N ARG A 152 -29.53 -4.99 0.67
CA ARG A 152 -30.19 -3.68 0.80
C ARG A 152 -31.71 -3.79 1.04
N GLU A 153 -32.30 -4.97 0.89
CA GLU A 153 -33.74 -5.20 0.99
C GLU A 153 -34.18 -5.89 2.29
N VAL A 154 -33.29 -6.00 3.28
CA VAL A 154 -33.57 -6.52 4.63
C VAL A 154 -33.50 -5.38 5.64
#